data_AF-A0A957UUQ4-F1
#
_entry.id   AF-A0A957UUQ4-F1
#
_cell.length_a   1.000
_cell.length_b   1.000
_cell.length_c   1.000
_cell.angle_alpha   90.00
_cell.angle_beta   90.00
_cell.angle_gamma   90.00
#
_symmetry.space_group_name_H-M   'P 1'
#
loop_
_entity.id
_entity.type
_entity.pdbx_description
1 polymer ?
#
loop_
_entity_poly.entity_id
_entity_poly.type
_entity_poly.pdbx_seq_one_letter_code
_entity_poly.pdbx_strand_id
1 'polypeptide(L)' 'MNTLTVELQMPQDVISLLDVAQADLPQRLKQLITLELYREGYISAGKGAEIIGVSKIEFIQFLAENG' A
#
# COMPACT_ATOMS: atom_id res chain seq x y z
N MET A 1 0.73 15.31 -6.04
CA MET A 1 1.08 14.98 -4.64
C MET A 1 2.53 15.35 -4.40
N ASN A 2 2.84 15.94 -3.24
CA ASN A 2 4.23 16.09 -2.80
C ASN A 2 4.67 14.81 -2.09
N THR A 3 5.90 14.38 -2.30
CA THR A 3 6.45 13.16 -1.71
C THR A 3 7.45 13.49 -0.60
N LEU A 4 7.52 12.60 0.39
CA LEU A 4 8.53 12.61 1.45
C LEU A 4 9.16 11.22 1.48
N THR A 5 10.47 11.17 1.72
CA THR A 5 11.21 9.91 1.93
C THR A 5 11.21 9.56 3.41
N VAL A 6 10.83 8.33 3.74
CA VAL A 6 10.85 7.80 5.11
C VAL A 6 11.85 6.65 5.17
N GLU A 7 12.82 6.74 6.07
CA GLU A 7 13.77 5.66 6.36
C GLU A 7 13.35 4.95 7.66
N LEU A 8 13.25 3.61 7.62
CA LEU A 8 12.78 2.79 8.72
C LEU A 8 13.74 1.61 8.92
N GLN A 9 14.04 1.30 10.19
CA GLN A 9 14.65 0.02 10.55
C GLN A 9 13.55 -0.94 10.96
N MET A 10 13.50 -2.09 10.31
CA MET A 10 12.48 -3.12 10.53
C MET A 10 13.16 -4.47 10.79
N PRO A 11 12.58 -5.33 11.63
CA PRO A 11 13.04 -6.71 11.76
C PRO A 11 13.00 -7.42 10.40
N GLN A 12 14.11 -8.07 10.02
CA GLN A 12 14.21 -8.72 8.71
C GLN A 12 13.17 -9.82 8.54
N ASP A 13 12.92 -10.59 9.61
CA ASP A 13 11.91 -11.65 9.66
C ASP A 13 10.51 -11.11 9.36
N VAL A 14 10.15 -9.93 9.88
CA VAL A 14 8.86 -9.27 9.56
C VAL A 14 8.79 -8.89 8.08
N ILE A 15 9.85 -8.31 7.53
CA ILE A 15 9.88 -7.93 6.10
C ILE A 15 9.82 -9.16 5.20
N SER A 16 10.47 -10.26 5.59
CA SER A 16 10.45 -11.51 4.84
C SER A 16 9.06 -12.15 4.74
N LEU A 17 8.16 -11.89 5.70
CA LEU A 17 6.76 -12.36 5.64
C LEU A 17 5.94 -11.72 4.51
N LEU A 18 6.41 -10.59 3.96
CA LEU A 18 5.72 -9.94 2.84
C LEU A 18 5.88 -10.72 1.53
N ASP A 19 6.83 -11.66 1.46
CA ASP A 19 7.07 -12.55 0.32
C ASP A 19 7.11 -11.81 -1.04
N VAL A 20 7.85 -10.70 -1.08
CA VAL A 20 8.06 -9.89 -2.29
C VAL A 20 9.55 -9.64 -2.51
N ALA A 21 9.93 -9.45 -3.77
CA ALA A 21 11.29 -9.03 -4.10
C ALA A 21 11.58 -7.64 -3.50
N GLN A 22 12.84 -7.37 -3.16
CA GLN A 22 13.25 -6.09 -2.58
C GLN A 22 12.89 -4.89 -3.47
N ALA A 23 12.89 -5.07 -4.79
CA ALA A 23 12.48 -4.05 -5.75
C ALA A 23 10.99 -3.68 -5.66
N ASP A 24 10.14 -4.63 -5.24
CA ASP A 24 8.69 -4.47 -5.14
C ASP A 24 8.25 -4.04 -3.73
N LEU A 25 9.15 -4.15 -2.74
CA LEU A 25 8.88 -3.82 -1.34
C LEU A 25 8.31 -2.40 -1.15
N PRO A 26 8.83 -1.33 -1.80
CA PRO A 26 8.25 0.00 -1.65
C PRO A 26 6.79 0.08 -2.11
N GLN A 27 6.44 -0.61 -3.18
CA GLN A 27 5.07 -0.63 -3.68
C GLN A 27 4.16 -1.44 -2.76
N ARG A 28 4.63 -2.60 -2.27
CA ARG A 28 3.88 -3.43 -1.33
C ARG A 28 3.59 -2.68 -0.03
N LEU A 29 4.57 -1.95 0.51
CA LEU A 29 4.37 -1.11 1.71
C LEU A 29 3.35 0.00 1.46
N LYS A 30 3.40 0.70 0.32
CA LYS A 30 2.39 1.70 -0.05
C LYS A 30 0.99 1.09 -0.11
N GLN A 31 0.85 -0.10 -0.71
CA GLN A 31 -0.43 -0.81 -0.78
C GLN A 31 -0.98 -1.12 0.61
N LEU A 32 -0.15 -1.67 1.51
CA LEU A 32 -0.56 -2.00 2.88
C LEU A 32 -0.97 -0.76 3.68
N ILE A 33 -0.18 0.32 3.61
CA ILE A 33 -0.51 1.59 4.28
C ILE A 33 -1.82 2.17 3.71
N THR A 34 -1.99 2.14 2.38
CA THR A 34 -3.20 2.65 1.73
C THR A 34 -4.44 1.84 2.09
N LEU A 35 -4.29 0.51 2.20
CA LEU A 35 -5.36 -0.38 2.62
C LEU A 35 -5.86 -0.03 4.03
N GLU A 36 -4.95 0.13 4.99
CA GLU A 36 -5.31 0.48 6.36
C GLU A 36 -5.93 1.88 6.46
N LEU A 37 -5.36 2.88 5.77
CA LEU A 37 -5.96 4.22 5.72
C LEU A 37 -7.38 4.21 5.13
N TYR A 38 -7.65 3.34 4.15
CA TYR A 38 -8.99 3.17 3.59
C TYR A 38 -9.93 2.49 4.59
N ARG A 39 -9.48 1.41 5.25
CA ARG A 39 -10.25 0.67 6.26
C ARG A 39 -10.63 1.54 7.46
N GLU A 40 -9.73 2.43 7.86
CA GLU A 40 -9.95 3.41 8.93
C GLU A 40 -10.79 4.63 8.49
N GLY A 41 -11.14 4.72 7.20
CA GLY A 41 -11.98 5.79 6.65
C GLY A 41 -11.25 7.12 6.41
N TYR A 42 -9.92 7.16 6.54
CA TYR A 42 -9.12 8.37 6.28
C TYR A 42 -9.07 8.74 4.80
N ILE A 43 -9.20 7.76 3.90
CA ILE A 43 -9.19 7.99 2.46
C ILE A 43 -10.36 7.29 1.77
N SER A 44 -10.82 7.87 0.67
CA SER A 44 -11.79 7.22 -0.21
C SER A 44 -11.11 6.22 -1.16
N ALA A 45 -11.89 5.35 -1.81
CA ALA A 45 -11.37 4.43 -2.81
C ALA A 45 -10.70 5.14 -4.00
N GLY A 46 -11.19 6.33 -4.38
CA GLY A 46 -10.55 7.13 -5.43
C GLY A 46 -9.18 7.66 -4.99
N LYS A 47 -9.05 8.07 -3.73
CA LYS A 47 -7.78 8.53 -3.17
C LYS A 47 -6.78 7.38 -2.99
N GLY A 48 -7.26 6.19 -2.60
CA GLY A 48 -6.42 5.00 -2.53
C GLY A 48 -5.86 4.61 -3.89
N ALA A 49 -6.69 4.62 -4.93
CA ALA A 49 -6.26 4.39 -6.31
C ALA A 49 -5.17 5.40 -6.76
N GLU A 50 -5.35 6.69 -6.45
CA GLU A 50 -4.36 7.75 -6.72
C GLU A 50 -3.02 7.48 -6.01
N ILE A 51 -3.04 7.07 -4.73
CA ILE A 51 -1.84 6.88 -3.91
C ILE A 51 -0.97 5.73 -4.44
N ILE A 52 -1.58 4.60 -4.81
CA ILE A 52 -0.83 3.44 -5.30
C ILE A 52 -0.64 3.41 -6.82
N GLY A 53 -1.19 4.41 -7.54
CA GLY A 53 -0.98 4.61 -8.97
C GLY A 53 -1.75 3.67 -9.88
N VAL A 54 -2.97 3.27 -9.48
CA VAL A 54 -3.85 2.37 -10.25
C VAL A 54 -5.17 3.03 -10.59
N SER A 55 -5.94 2.43 -11.50
CA SER A 55 -7.32 2.87 -11.75
C SER A 55 -8.23 2.59 -10.56
N LYS A 56 -9.36 3.31 -10.47
CA LYS A 56 -10.34 3.07 -9.40
C LYS A 56 -10.88 1.63 -9.41
N ILE A 57 -11.01 1.00 -10.57
CA ILE A 57 -11.49 -0.39 -10.70
C ILE A 57 -10.45 -1.36 -10.15
N GLU A 58 -9.17 -1.19 -10.52
CA GLU A 58 -8.07 -2.01 -9.98
C GLU A 58 -7.94 -1.85 -8.47
N PHE A 59 -8.15 -0.64 -7.93
CA PHE A 59 -8.16 -0.45 -6.48
C PHE A 59 -9.33 -1.17 -5.81
N ILE A 60 -10.54 -1.13 -6.38
CA ILE A 60 -11.68 -1.90 -5.85
C ILE A 60 -11.40 -3.40 -5.88
N GLN A 61 -10.77 -3.90 -6.94
CA GLN A 61 -10.35 -5.31 -7.02
C GLN A 61 -9.31 -5.63 -5.94
N PHE A 62 -8.30 -4.78 -5.77
CA PHE A 62 -7.33 -4.90 -4.69
C PHE A 62 -7.99 -4.92 -3.30
N LEU A 63 -8.98 -4.05 -3.05
CA LEU A 63 -9.75 -4.07 -1.80
C LEU A 63 -10.53 -5.38 -1.62
N ALA A 64 -11.09 -5.95 -2.69
CA ALA A 64 -11.82 -7.21 -2.62
C ALA A 64 -10.90 -8.42 -2.33
N GLU A 65 -9.69 -8.42 -2.88
CA GLU A 65 -8.68 -9.46 -2.63
C GLU A 65 -8.06 -9.39 -1.23
N ASN A 66 -8.10 -8.20 -0.63
CA ASN A 66 -7.57 -7.93 0.71
C ASN A 66 -8.72 -7.54 1.67
N GLY A 67 -9.94 -7.99 1.41
CA GLY A 67 -11.17 -7.65 2.16
C GLY A 67 -11.42 -8.60 3.31
#